data_AF-A0A963LDA1-F1
#
_entry.id   AF-A0A963LDA1-F1
#
_cell.length_a   1.000
_cell.length_b   1.000
_cell.length_c   1.000
_cell.angle_alpha   90.00
_cell.angle_beta   90.00
_cell.angle_gamma   90.00
#
_symmetry.space_group_name_H-M   'P 1'
#
loop_
_entity.id
_entity.type
_entity.pdbx_description
1 polymer ?
#
loop_
_entity_poly.entity_id
_entity_poly.type
_entity_poly.pdbx_seq_one_letter_code
_entity_poly.pdbx_strand_id
1 'polypeptide(L)'
;NAPQGAAAVGAPRTSMRNHLRCRVLGLDSGGTRDPMVRVRLALDGGGELASLITRESAELLTLAPGLPLLALAKATAVRVVPGGDPAAVEGATGLAGQALRLSRGSRRDEVTLTLAGGQQLVGFADRPNRLRTGSRVTAWLDDTAVVLALSG
;
A
#
# COMPACT_ATOMS: atom_id res chain seq x y z
N ASN A 1 28.80 -1.00 -37.94
CA ASN A 1 28.64 -0.90 -36.47
C ASN A 1 27.16 -0.90 -36.16
N ALA A 2 26.62 -2.03 -35.71
CA ALA A 2 25.23 -2.13 -35.27
C ALA A 2 25.03 -1.34 -33.96
N PRO A 3 23.87 -0.69 -33.76
CA PRO A 3 23.58 -0.05 -32.48
C PRO A 3 23.47 -1.14 -31.41
N GLN A 4 24.34 -1.05 -30.40
CA GLN A 4 24.28 -1.90 -29.21
C GLN A 4 22.95 -1.63 -28.52
N GLY A 5 22.14 -2.68 -28.34
CA GLY A 5 20.80 -2.60 -27.78
C GLY A 5 20.83 -1.94 -26.41
N ALA A 6 19.95 -0.94 -26.22
CA ALA A 6 19.63 -0.44 -24.91
C ALA A 6 19.13 -1.63 -24.08
N ALA A 7 19.94 -2.10 -23.13
CA ALA A 7 19.49 -3.07 -22.17
C ALA A 7 18.24 -2.49 -21.51
N ALA A 8 17.10 -3.17 -21.64
CA ALA A 8 15.90 -2.80 -20.93
C ALA A 8 16.27 -2.73 -19.45
N VAL A 9 16.31 -1.51 -18.89
CA VAL A 9 16.50 -1.33 -17.47
C VAL A 9 15.28 -1.97 -16.83
N GLY A 10 15.47 -3.15 -16.23
CA GLY A 10 14.40 -3.82 -15.50
C GLY A 10 13.82 -2.90 -14.44
N ALA A 11 12.58 -3.18 -14.02
CA ALA A 11 11.89 -2.36 -13.03
C ALA A 11 12.80 -2.04 -11.82
N PRO A 12 12.79 -0.79 -11.31
CA PRO A 12 13.71 -0.36 -10.27
C PRO A 12 13.57 -1.24 -9.03
N ARG A 13 14.71 -1.68 -8.47
CA ARG A 13 14.72 -2.32 -7.16
C ARG A 13 14.56 -1.24 -6.09
N THR A 14 13.57 -1.40 -5.22
CA THR A 14 13.26 -0.42 -4.17
C THR A 14 13.43 -1.03 -2.78
N SER A 15 13.60 -0.17 -1.77
CA SER A 15 13.56 -0.58 -0.35
C SER A 15 12.13 -0.63 0.21
N MET A 16 11.12 -0.29 -0.59
CA MET A 16 9.73 -0.49 -0.20
C MET A 16 9.47 -1.99 -0.09
N ARG A 17 8.90 -2.41 1.03
CA ARG A 17 8.72 -3.82 1.37
C ARG A 17 7.32 -4.32 1.00
N ASN A 18 6.40 -3.39 0.82
CA ASN A 18 5.02 -3.66 0.48
C ASN A 18 4.82 -3.35 -0.98
N HIS A 19 4.48 -4.35 -1.78
CA HIS A 19 4.09 -4.23 -3.18
C HIS A 19 2.76 -4.95 -3.35
N LEU A 20 1.66 -4.19 -3.29
CA LEU A 20 0.30 -4.73 -3.34
C LEU A 20 -0.24 -4.57 -4.76
N ARG A 21 -0.78 -5.64 -5.31
CA ARG A 21 -1.52 -5.62 -6.57
C ARG A 21 -2.90 -5.02 -6.33
N CYS A 22 -3.26 -4.08 -7.18
CA CYS A 22 -4.52 -3.37 -7.08
C CYS A 22 -4.95 -2.80 -8.43
N ARG A 23 -6.13 -2.20 -8.43
CA ARG A 23 -6.74 -1.54 -9.58
C ARG A 23 -7.29 -0.18 -9.16
N VAL A 24 -7.18 0.81 -10.05
CA VAL A 24 -7.79 2.13 -9.83
C VAL A 24 -9.30 2.01 -9.82
N LEU A 25 -9.93 2.52 -8.76
CA LEU A 25 -11.38 2.68 -8.64
C LEU A 25 -11.85 4.03 -9.15
N GLY A 26 -11.10 5.09 -8.84
CA GLY A 26 -11.48 6.45 -9.13
C GLY A 26 -10.37 7.43 -8.77
N LEU A 27 -10.49 8.64 -9.30
CA LEU A 27 -9.61 9.75 -9.02
C LEU A 27 -10.46 10.90 -8.51
N ASP A 28 -10.20 11.33 -7.28
CA ASP A 28 -10.90 12.41 -6.62
C ASP A 28 -9.94 13.62 -6.54
N SER A 29 -10.37 14.80 -7.01
CA SER A 29 -9.58 16.03 -6.91
C SER A 29 -10.48 17.26 -6.73
N GLY A 30 -9.96 18.34 -6.14
CA GLY A 30 -10.68 19.61 -5.95
C GLY A 30 -10.94 20.41 -7.24
N GLY A 31 -10.91 19.75 -8.41
CA GLY A 31 -11.05 20.36 -9.73
C GLY A 31 -9.73 20.46 -10.50
N THR A 32 -9.77 21.00 -11.72
CA THR A 32 -8.65 20.98 -12.67
C THR A 32 -7.42 21.79 -12.24
N ARG A 33 -7.56 22.69 -11.27
CA ARG A 33 -6.45 23.49 -10.72
C ARG A 33 -5.83 22.93 -9.45
N ASP A 34 -6.41 21.86 -8.89
CA ASP A 34 -5.86 21.21 -7.71
C ASP A 34 -4.59 20.45 -8.10
N PRO A 35 -3.42 20.77 -7.53
CA PRO A 35 -2.17 20.06 -7.82
C PRO A 35 -2.15 18.63 -7.26
N MET A 36 -3.13 18.26 -6.43
CA MET A 36 -3.21 16.96 -5.79
C MET A 36 -4.39 16.15 -6.34
N VAL A 37 -4.19 14.84 -6.43
CA VAL A 37 -5.21 13.88 -6.85
C VAL A 37 -5.17 12.71 -5.88
N ARG A 38 -6.32 12.42 -5.27
CA ARG A 38 -6.51 11.23 -4.44
C ARG A 38 -6.99 10.09 -5.34
N VAL A 39 -6.15 9.07 -5.50
CA VAL A 39 -6.46 7.88 -6.28
C VAL A 39 -6.98 6.80 -5.35
N ARG A 40 -8.23 6.38 -5.53
CA ARG A 40 -8.81 5.24 -4.81
C ARG A 40 -8.46 3.94 -5.52
N LEU A 41 -8.13 2.92 -4.75
CA LEU A 41 -7.58 1.66 -5.22
C LEU A 41 -8.34 0.49 -4.59
N ALA A 42 -8.67 -0.52 -5.37
CA ALA A 42 -9.14 -1.81 -4.87
C ALA A 42 -7.98 -2.79 -4.89
N LEU A 43 -7.67 -3.40 -3.73
CA LEU A 43 -6.69 -4.46 -3.66
C LEU A 43 -7.26 -5.76 -4.22
N ASP A 44 -6.40 -6.57 -4.86
CA ASP A 44 -6.76 -7.92 -5.27
C ASP A 44 -7.19 -8.73 -4.04
N GLY A 45 -8.41 -9.25 -4.07
CA GLY A 45 -9.01 -10.06 -3.02
C GLY A 45 -9.54 -9.28 -1.80
N GLY A 46 -9.71 -7.97 -1.92
CA GLY A 46 -10.52 -7.16 -1.00
C GLY A 46 -9.72 -6.15 -0.17
N GLY A 47 -10.43 -5.11 0.26
CA GLY A 47 -9.86 -3.93 0.90
C GLY A 47 -9.62 -2.82 -0.12
N GLU A 48 -9.75 -1.58 0.35
CA GLU A 48 -9.43 -0.40 -0.44
C GLU A 48 -8.19 0.29 0.14
N LEU A 49 -7.52 1.06 -0.70
CA LEU A 49 -6.49 2.00 -0.31
C LEU A 49 -6.71 3.29 -1.08
N ALA A 50 -6.09 4.36 -0.61
CA ALA A 50 -5.93 5.55 -1.41
C ALA A 50 -4.46 5.96 -1.47
N SER A 51 -4.13 6.69 -2.52
CA SER A 51 -2.83 7.29 -2.73
C SER A 51 -3.04 8.76 -3.10
N LEU A 52 -2.39 9.66 -2.36
CA LEU A 52 -2.46 11.08 -2.62
C LEU A 52 -1.19 11.49 -3.37
N ILE A 53 -1.34 11.74 -4.66
CA ILE A 53 -0.23 12.04 -5.58
C ILE A 53 -0.42 13.39 -6.26
N THR A 54 0.61 13.87 -6.94
CA THR A 54 0.46 15.06 -7.77
C THR A 54 -0.39 14.75 -9.00
N ARG A 55 -1.07 15.77 -9.52
CA ARG A 55 -1.82 15.70 -10.78
C ARG A 55 -0.93 15.26 -11.92
N GLU A 56 0.26 15.84 -12.02
CA GLU A 56 1.24 15.51 -13.05
C GLU A 56 1.62 14.02 -12.98
N SER A 57 1.74 13.45 -11.78
CA SER A 57 2.02 12.01 -11.62
C SER A 57 0.86 11.15 -12.10
N ALA A 58 -0.39 11.54 -11.81
CA ALA A 58 -1.58 10.83 -12.28
C ALA A 58 -1.68 10.85 -13.81
N GLU A 59 -1.38 12.00 -14.43
CA GLU A 59 -1.36 12.19 -15.88
C GLU A 59 -0.22 11.40 -16.54
N LEU A 60 1.00 11.46 -15.99
CA LEU A 60 2.16 10.71 -16.46
C LEU A 60 1.94 9.20 -16.45
N LEU A 61 1.26 8.69 -15.42
CA LEU A 61 0.89 7.28 -15.31
C LEU A 61 -0.40 6.93 -16.07
N THR A 62 -1.04 7.91 -16.70
CA THR A 62 -2.31 7.75 -17.44
C THR A 62 -3.39 7.05 -16.62
N LEU A 63 -3.49 7.39 -15.33
CA LEU A 63 -4.36 6.70 -14.40
C LEU A 63 -5.83 6.87 -14.79
N ALA A 64 -6.55 5.74 -14.88
CA ALA A 64 -7.97 5.71 -15.14
C ALA A 64 -8.62 4.56 -14.36
N PRO A 65 -9.91 4.67 -13.99
CA PRO A 65 -10.64 3.56 -13.40
C PRO A 65 -10.48 2.28 -14.22
N GLY A 66 -10.20 1.17 -13.56
CA GLY A 66 -9.97 -0.11 -14.22
C GLY A 66 -8.50 -0.46 -14.44
N LEU A 67 -7.58 0.50 -14.38
CA LEU A 67 -6.15 0.28 -14.63
C LEU A 67 -5.51 -0.58 -13.52
N PRO A 68 -4.93 -1.76 -13.84
CA PRO A 68 -4.16 -2.54 -12.89
C PRO A 68 -2.79 -1.88 -12.63
N LEU A 69 -2.37 -1.83 -11.37
CA LEU A 69 -1.09 -1.26 -10.96
C LEU A 69 -0.61 -1.88 -9.63
N LEU A 70 0.56 -1.45 -9.17
CA LEU A 70 1.10 -1.77 -7.87
C LEU A 70 1.04 -0.56 -6.94
N ALA A 71 0.51 -0.76 -5.74
CA ALA A 71 0.65 0.14 -4.60
C ALA A 71 1.89 -0.26 -3.79
N LEU A 72 2.85 0.64 -3.72
CA LEU A 72 4.12 0.45 -3.02
C LEU A 72 4.14 1.26 -1.73
N ALA A 73 4.63 0.67 -0.64
CA ALA A 73 4.83 1.40 0.61
C ALA A 73 6.06 0.90 1.38
N LYS A 74 6.71 1.80 2.12
CA LYS A 74 7.72 1.40 3.11
C LYS A 74 7.05 0.67 4.28
N ALA A 75 7.69 -0.37 4.81
CA ALA A 75 7.19 -1.07 5.99
C ALA A 75 7.01 -0.12 7.19
N THR A 76 7.92 0.85 7.35
CA THR A 76 7.90 1.83 8.46
C THR A 76 6.73 2.81 8.40
N ALA A 77 6.05 2.93 7.26
CA ALA A 77 4.85 3.75 7.12
C ALA A 77 3.56 2.99 7.44
N VAL A 78 3.65 1.67 7.65
CA VAL A 78 2.51 0.82 7.98
C VAL A 78 2.45 0.63 9.49
N ARG A 79 1.38 1.13 10.10
CA ARG A 79 1.08 0.90 11.53
C ARG A 79 0.20 -0.33 11.66
N VAL A 80 0.59 -1.28 12.50
CA VAL A 80 -0.18 -2.50 12.78
C VAL A 80 -0.72 -2.42 14.20
N VAL A 81 -2.03 -2.58 14.35
CA VAL A 81 -2.70 -2.57 15.66
C VAL A 81 -3.45 -3.89 15.91
N PRO A 82 -3.57 -4.37 17.16
CA PRO A 82 -4.41 -5.52 17.50
C PRO A 82 -5.89 -5.23 17.24
N GLY A 83 -6.59 -6.18 16.61
CA GLY A 83 -8.05 -6.19 16.47
C GLY A 83 -8.67 -5.23 15.45
N GLY A 84 -9.97 -5.46 15.19
CA GLY A 84 -10.94 -4.47 14.70
C GLY A 84 -11.39 -4.58 13.24
N ASP A 85 -12.68 -4.40 12.99
CA ASP A 85 -13.21 -4.09 11.67
C ASP A 85 -12.61 -2.74 11.21
N PRO A 86 -11.91 -2.68 10.06
CA PRO A 86 -11.36 -1.42 9.57
C PRO A 86 -12.42 -0.34 9.34
N ALA A 87 -13.69 -0.70 9.18
CA ALA A 87 -14.80 0.24 9.05
C ALA A 87 -15.17 0.96 10.37
N ALA A 88 -14.59 0.55 11.51
CA ALA A 88 -14.89 1.17 12.81
C ALA A 88 -14.23 2.55 13.01
N VAL A 89 -13.30 2.96 12.15
CA VAL A 89 -12.66 4.28 12.21
C VAL A 89 -13.14 5.11 11.03
N GLU A 90 -13.96 6.11 11.32
CA GLU A 90 -14.52 7.00 10.31
C GLU A 90 -13.42 7.73 9.53
N GLY A 91 -13.46 7.67 8.20
CA GLY A 91 -12.51 8.34 7.31
C GLY A 91 -11.14 7.66 7.16
N ALA A 92 -10.87 6.58 7.88
CA ALA A 92 -9.61 5.85 7.77
C ALA A 92 -9.86 4.52 7.04
N THR A 93 -9.05 4.20 6.02
CA THR A 93 -9.13 2.91 5.32
C THR A 93 -8.12 1.94 5.91
N GLY A 94 -8.57 1.08 6.83
CA GLY A 94 -7.74 0.04 7.43
C GLY A 94 -7.72 -1.22 6.58
N LEU A 95 -6.59 -1.91 6.54
CA LEU A 95 -6.50 -3.23 5.92
C LEU A 95 -6.54 -4.32 6.98
N ALA A 96 -7.66 -5.04 7.04
CA ALA A 96 -7.80 -6.19 7.93
C ALA A 96 -6.89 -7.34 7.48
N GLY A 97 -6.29 -8.03 8.45
CA GLY A 97 -5.47 -9.19 8.17
C GLY A 97 -5.19 -10.05 9.40
N GLN A 98 -4.34 -11.05 9.19
CA GLN A 98 -3.87 -11.95 10.22
C GLN A 98 -2.35 -11.91 10.29
N ALA A 99 -1.79 -11.75 11.49
CA ALA A 99 -0.35 -11.77 11.71
C ALA A 99 0.22 -13.15 11.33
N LEU A 100 1.12 -13.18 10.35
CA LEU A 100 1.79 -14.37 9.88
C LEU A 100 3.11 -14.58 10.63
N ARG A 101 3.91 -13.51 10.77
CA ARG A 101 5.22 -13.55 11.42
C ARG A 101 5.46 -12.27 12.20
N LEU A 102 6.18 -12.39 13.31
CA LEU A 102 6.62 -11.26 14.13
C LEU A 102 8.14 -11.33 14.34
N SER A 103 8.82 -10.21 14.11
CA SER A 103 10.19 -9.97 14.57
C SER A 103 10.16 -9.03 15.75
N ARG A 104 10.70 -9.47 16.88
CA ARG A 104 10.57 -8.79 18.16
C ARG A 104 11.63 -7.71 18.31
N GLY A 105 11.21 -6.45 18.46
CA GLY A 105 12.11 -5.31 18.72
C GLY A 105 11.97 -4.74 20.13
N SER A 106 12.76 -3.71 20.45
CA SER A 106 12.71 -3.06 21.78
C SER A 106 11.51 -2.12 21.93
N ARG A 107 11.24 -1.30 20.92
CA ARG A 107 10.14 -0.31 20.91
C ARG A 107 8.95 -0.74 20.06
N ARG A 108 9.22 -1.47 18.98
CA ARG A 108 8.22 -1.92 17.99
C ARG A 108 8.54 -3.34 17.57
N ASP A 109 7.51 -4.09 17.24
CA ASP A 109 7.64 -5.37 16.57
C ASP A 109 7.37 -5.18 15.08
N GLU A 110 8.23 -5.75 14.23
CA GLU A 110 7.93 -5.87 12.81
C GLU A 110 6.94 -7.04 12.64
N VAL A 111 5.85 -6.79 11.92
CA VAL A 111 4.78 -7.75 11.72
C VAL A 111 4.58 -7.93 10.22
N THR A 112 4.74 -9.18 9.76
CA THR A 112 4.22 -9.61 8.47
C THR A 112 2.80 -10.13 8.68
N LEU A 113 1.84 -9.64 7.91
CA LEU A 113 0.44 -10.08 7.95
C LEU A 113 -0.05 -10.50 6.57
N THR A 114 -1.05 -11.39 6.56
CA THR A 114 -1.79 -11.81 5.36
C THR A 114 -3.12 -11.06 5.32
N LEU A 115 -3.42 -10.42 4.20
CA LEU A 115 -4.68 -9.74 3.90
C LEU A 115 -5.73 -10.73 3.39
N ALA A 116 -7.01 -10.33 3.35
CA ALA A 116 -8.11 -11.19 2.88
C ALA A 116 -7.87 -11.76 1.46
N GLY A 117 -7.19 -11.01 0.60
CA GLY A 117 -6.79 -11.44 -0.75
C GLY A 117 -5.53 -12.28 -0.86
N GLY A 118 -4.99 -12.78 0.25
CA GLY A 118 -3.75 -13.57 0.29
C GLY A 118 -2.47 -12.76 0.09
N GLN A 119 -2.58 -11.48 -0.23
CA GLN A 119 -1.45 -10.55 -0.32
C GLN A 119 -0.81 -10.37 1.05
N GLN A 120 0.51 -10.17 1.07
CA GLN A 120 1.25 -9.93 2.32
C GLN A 120 1.61 -8.46 2.47
N LEU A 121 1.57 -8.00 3.72
CA LEU A 121 1.95 -6.66 4.11
C LEU A 121 2.89 -6.74 5.32
N VAL A 122 3.90 -5.89 5.34
CA VAL A 122 4.85 -5.70 6.44
C VAL A 122 4.63 -4.33 7.04
N GLY A 123 4.51 -4.29 8.37
CA GLY A 123 4.40 -3.05 9.14
C GLY A 123 4.93 -3.21 10.54
N PHE A 124 4.68 -2.22 11.39
CA PHE A 124 5.17 -2.19 12.76
C PHE A 124 4.04 -1.99 13.77
N ALA A 125 4.08 -2.77 14.85
CA ALA A 125 3.23 -2.60 16.01
C ALA A 125 4.06 -2.02 17.17
N ASP A 126 3.57 -0.95 17.80
CA ASP A 126 4.20 -0.39 18.99
C ASP A 126 4.13 -1.38 20.17
N ARG A 127 5.09 -1.27 21.10
CA ARG A 127 5.07 -1.99 22.38
C ARG A 127 4.56 -1.10 23.52
N PRO A 128 3.89 -1.68 24.53
CA PRO A 128 3.57 -3.10 24.67
C PRO A 128 2.41 -3.53 23.77
N ASN A 129 2.49 -4.75 23.21
CA ASN A 129 1.38 -5.40 22.51
C ASN A 129 1.33 -6.89 22.84
N ARG A 130 0.19 -7.54 22.58
CA ARG A 130 -0.01 -8.98 22.83
C ARG A 130 0.00 -9.83 21.55
N LEU A 131 0.39 -9.25 20.42
CA LEU A 131 0.30 -9.91 19.12
C LEU A 131 1.13 -11.19 19.09
N ARG A 132 0.61 -12.21 18.42
CA ARG A 132 1.23 -13.51 18.13
C ARG A 132 0.92 -13.86 16.67
N THR A 133 1.61 -14.84 16.10
CA THR A 133 1.15 -15.46 14.86
C THR A 133 -0.31 -15.93 15.04
N GLY A 134 -1.14 -15.68 14.03
CA GLY A 134 -2.57 -15.94 14.06
C GLY A 134 -3.43 -14.81 14.66
N SER A 135 -2.83 -13.79 15.30
CA SER A 135 -3.59 -12.63 15.80
C SER A 135 -4.26 -11.88 14.66
N ARG A 136 -5.55 -11.52 14.84
CA ARG A 136 -6.23 -10.56 13.96
C ARG A 136 -5.64 -9.17 14.17
N VAL A 137 -5.35 -8.49 13.08
CA VAL A 137 -4.72 -7.17 13.06
C VAL A 137 -5.35 -6.29 12.01
N THR A 138 -5.23 -4.98 12.19
CA THR A 138 -5.54 -3.98 11.17
C THR A 138 -4.30 -3.17 10.88
N ALA A 139 -3.97 -3.04 9.61
CA ALA A 139 -2.87 -2.23 9.13
C ALA A 139 -3.37 -0.89 8.60
N TRP A 140 -2.70 0.18 9.01
CA TRP A 140 -3.03 1.55 8.64
C TRP A 140 -1.86 2.17 7.88
N LEU A 141 -2.18 2.87 6.79
CA LEU A 141 -1.26 3.62 5.96
C LEU A 141 -1.93 4.96 5.64
N ASP A 142 -1.16 6.03 5.69
CA ASP A 142 -1.62 7.34 5.18
C ASP A 142 -1.59 7.34 3.65
N ASP A 143 -2.51 8.04 3.00
CA ASP A 143 -2.60 8.13 1.55
C ASP A 143 -1.29 8.67 0.93
N THR A 144 -0.57 9.54 1.65
CA THR A 144 0.73 10.08 1.20
C THR A 144 1.88 9.08 1.29
N ALA A 145 1.70 7.97 2.01
CA ALA A 145 2.70 6.92 2.15
C ALA A 145 2.62 5.86 1.03
N VAL A 146 1.60 5.91 0.18
CA VAL A 146 1.36 4.96 -0.90
C VAL A 146 1.86 5.55 -2.22
N VAL A 147 2.80 4.85 -2.85
CA VAL A 147 3.35 5.19 -4.18
C VAL A 147 2.74 4.27 -5.23
N LEU A 148 2.42 4.79 -6.41
CA LEU A 148 1.86 3.99 -7.51
C LEU A 148 2.95 3.64 -8.53
N ALA A 149 2.93 2.41 -9.01
CA ALA A 149 3.80 1.95 -10.09
C ALA A 149 3.02 1.08 -11.07
N LEU A 150 3.24 1.27 -12.36
CA LEU A 150 2.71 0.37 -13.38
C LEU A 150 3.48 -0.95 -13.35
N SER A 151 2.77 -2.06 -13.52
CA SER A 151 3.42 -3.34 -13.80
C SER A 151 3.90 -3.29 -15.25
N GLY A 152 5.21 -3.42 -15.47
CA GLY A 152 5.77 -3.51 -16.82
C GLY A 152 5.35 -4.79 -17.55
#